data_AF-A0A3S9P7U2-F1
#
_entry.id   AF-A0A3S9P7U2-F1
#
_cell.length_a   1.000
_cell.length_b   1.000
_cell.length_c   1.000
_cell.angle_alpha   90.00
_cell.angle_beta   90.00
_cell.angle_gamma   90.00
#
_symmetry.space_group_name_H-M   'P 1'
#
loop_
_entity.id
_entity.type
_entity.pdbx_description
1 polymer ?
#
loop_
_entity_poly.entity_id
_entity_poly.type
_entity_poly.pdbx_seq_one_letter_code
_entity_poly.pdbx_strand_id
1 'polypeptide(L)'
;MSRCGFILEKTAIEIGYLEGKGFKSESGVYQKYIFKPNPLNSEAFTINFVEVAFIPSESHHQLFIIADKFLKDGLYKSFCIKNTELDNTLISNKIKGILEI
;
A
#
# COMPACT_ATOMS: atom_id res chain seq x y z
N MET A 1 -3.81 6.02 4.39
CA MET A 1 -3.28 5.30 5.56
C MET A 1 -3.78 5.83 6.89
N SER A 2 -3.66 7.13 7.21
CA SER A 2 -4.26 7.70 8.45
C SER A 2 -5.77 7.44 8.57
N ARG A 3 -6.53 7.64 7.47
CA ARG A 3 -7.96 7.29 7.35
C ARG A 3 -8.26 5.79 7.49
N CYS A 4 -7.24 4.94 7.40
CA CYS A 4 -7.33 3.49 7.58
C CYS A 4 -6.86 3.06 8.98
N GLY A 5 -6.62 4.01 9.90
CA GLY A 5 -6.19 3.71 11.27
C GLY A 5 -4.69 3.45 11.43
N PHE A 6 -3.84 3.82 10.47
CA PHE A 6 -2.40 3.61 10.54
C PHE A 6 -1.58 4.91 10.57
N ILE A 7 -0.42 4.87 11.21
CA ILE A 7 0.59 5.93 11.24
C ILE A 7 1.86 5.49 10.52
N LEU A 8 2.57 6.42 9.87
CA LEU A 8 3.83 6.14 9.21
C LEU A 8 4.91 5.89 10.26
N GLU A 9 5.58 4.74 10.17
CA GLU A 9 6.71 4.39 11.04
C GLU A 9 8.04 4.66 10.35
N LYS A 10 8.18 4.22 9.09
CA LYS A 10 9.47 4.27 8.38
C LYS A 10 9.26 4.40 6.88
N THR A 11 10.25 5.00 6.21
CA THR A 11 10.41 4.93 4.76
C THR A 11 11.75 4.28 4.42
N ALA A 12 11.81 3.60 3.27
CA ALA A 12 13.03 2.96 2.78
C ALA A 12 13.05 2.98 1.24
N ILE A 13 14.25 2.89 0.67
CA ILE A 13 14.44 2.55 -0.75
C ILE A 13 14.81 1.08 -0.80
N GLU A 14 14.11 0.33 -1.65
CA GLU A 14 14.34 -1.11 -1.86
C GLU A 14 14.84 -1.33 -3.29
N ILE A 15 15.75 -2.29 -3.44
CA ILE A 15 16.25 -2.72 -4.75
C ILE A 15 15.36 -3.86 -5.25
N GLY A 16 14.89 -3.74 -6.48
CA GLY A 16 14.09 -4.76 -7.14
C GLY A 16 13.00 -4.17 -8.02
N TYR A 17 12.26 -5.08 -8.64
CA TYR A 17 11.13 -4.77 -9.51
C TYR A 17 9.82 -5.21 -8.87
N LEU A 18 8.76 -4.45 -9.10
CA LEU A 18 7.41 -4.77 -8.64
C LEU A 18 6.52 -5.11 -9.83
N GLU A 19 5.76 -6.20 -9.75
CA GLU A 19 4.90 -6.67 -10.84
C GLU A 19 3.50 -7.03 -10.34
N GLY A 20 2.43 -6.50 -10.93
CA GLY A 20 1.09 -6.93 -10.56
C GLY A 20 -0.01 -6.29 -11.39
N LYS A 21 -1.11 -7.01 -11.61
CA LYS A 21 -2.26 -6.56 -12.43
C LYS A 21 -1.86 -5.94 -13.78
N GLY A 22 -0.96 -6.59 -14.51
CA GLY A 22 -0.52 -6.13 -15.83
C GLY A 22 0.45 -4.95 -15.81
N PHE A 23 0.89 -4.51 -14.62
CA PHE A 23 1.95 -3.54 -14.44
C PHE A 23 3.26 -4.24 -14.08
N LYS A 24 4.39 -3.75 -14.59
CA LYS A 24 5.74 -4.09 -14.16
C LYS A 24 6.55 -2.80 -14.04
N SER A 25 7.25 -2.60 -12.93
CA SER A 25 8.08 -1.39 -12.76
C SER A 25 9.24 -1.41 -13.74
N GLU A 26 9.61 -0.24 -14.26
CA GLU A 26 10.77 -0.07 -15.14
C GLU A 26 12.04 0.25 -14.34
N SER A 27 11.87 0.92 -13.21
CA SER A 27 12.93 1.19 -12.24
C SER A 27 13.21 -0.07 -11.42
N GLY A 28 14.48 -0.47 -11.34
CA GLY A 28 14.97 -1.54 -10.46
C GLY A 28 15.14 -1.09 -9.00
N VAL A 29 14.56 0.05 -8.63
CA VAL A 29 14.45 0.54 -7.26
C VAL A 29 13.06 1.13 -7.04
N TYR A 30 12.53 0.99 -5.82
CA TYR A 30 11.24 1.58 -5.43
C TYR A 30 11.26 2.10 -4.00
N GLN A 31 10.39 3.05 -3.72
CA GLN A 31 10.19 3.57 -2.37
C GLN A 31 9.12 2.77 -1.64
N LYS A 32 9.46 2.35 -0.42
CA LYS A 32 8.56 1.65 0.50
C LYS A 32 8.25 2.52 1.70
N TYR A 33 6.99 2.48 2.11
CA TYR A 33 6.45 3.13 3.30
C TYR A 33 5.90 2.06 4.24
N ILE A 34 6.37 2.03 5.48
CA ILE A 34 5.96 1.08 6.50
C ILE A 34 5.07 1.82 7.50
N PHE A 35 3.88 1.29 7.73
CA PHE A 35 2.87 1.84 8.61
C PHE A 35 2.53 0.86 9.72
N LYS A 36 2.25 1.39 10.91
CA LYS A 36 1.76 0.62 12.07
C LYS A 36 0.38 1.13 12.52
N PRO A 37 -0.42 0.29 13.21
CA PRO A 37 -1.67 0.74 13.80
C PRO A 37 -1.50 2.00 14.64
N ASN A 38 -2.42 2.94 14.51
CA ASN A 38 -2.49 4.11 15.37
C ASN A 38 -3.05 3.69 16.73
N PRO A 39 -2.29 3.81 17.84
CA PRO A 39 -2.77 3.39 19.17
C PRO A 39 -4.04 4.12 19.63
N LEU A 40 -4.29 5.32 19.08
CA LEU A 40 -5.40 6.19 19.51
C LEU A 40 -6.70 5.97 18.73
N ASN A 41 -6.67 5.30 17.58
CA ASN A 41 -7.84 5.22 16.68
C ASN A 41 -7.74 4.06 15.67
N SER A 42 -7.34 2.87 16.11
CA SER A 42 -7.12 1.74 15.21
C SER A 42 -8.32 0.80 15.20
N GLU A 43 -9.13 0.84 14.15
CA GLU A 43 -10.01 -0.28 13.76
C GLU A 43 -9.17 -1.51 13.30
N ALA A 44 -7.86 -1.35 13.14
CA ALA A 44 -6.92 -2.30 12.54
C ALA A 44 -6.10 -3.13 13.55
N PHE A 45 -6.62 -3.42 14.75
CA PHE A 45 -5.88 -4.17 15.79
C PHE A 45 -5.41 -5.57 15.37
N THR A 46 -5.92 -6.10 14.26
CA THR A 46 -5.57 -7.41 13.70
C THR A 46 -4.36 -7.38 12.77
N ILE A 47 -3.85 -6.19 12.42
CA ILE A 47 -2.73 -6.01 11.46
C ILE A 47 -1.57 -5.33 12.19
N ASN A 48 -0.42 -5.99 12.30
CA ASN A 48 0.74 -5.42 13.00
C ASN A 48 1.47 -4.36 12.18
N PHE A 49 1.47 -4.49 10.86
CA PHE A 49 2.06 -3.52 9.95
C PHE A 49 1.45 -3.60 8.55
N VAL A 50 1.55 -2.49 7.82
CA VAL A 50 1.27 -2.43 6.39
C VAL A 50 2.46 -1.76 5.70
N GLU A 51 3.02 -2.42 4.70
CA GLU A 51 3.96 -1.81 3.78
C GLU A 51 3.22 -1.39 2.50
N VAL A 52 3.53 -0.21 2.00
CA VAL A 52 3.00 0.29 0.74
C VAL A 52 4.15 0.75 -0.14
N ALA A 53 4.16 0.32 -1.40
CA ALA A 53 4.97 0.92 -2.44
C ALA A 53 4.05 1.65 -3.43
N PHE A 54 4.39 2.90 -3.72
CA PHE A 54 3.69 3.75 -4.68
C PHE A 54 4.60 3.98 -5.88
N ILE A 55 4.13 3.59 -7.07
CA ILE A 55 4.84 3.85 -8.31
C ILE A 55 4.01 4.82 -9.15
N PRO A 56 4.40 6.11 -9.20
CA PRO A 56 3.73 7.08 -10.03
C PRO A 56 4.06 6.87 -11.51
N SER A 57 3.10 7.17 -12.38
CA SER A 57 3.27 7.33 -13.82
C SER A 57 2.51 8.57 -14.29
N GLU A 58 2.64 8.91 -15.57
CA GLU A 58 2.00 10.09 -16.16
C GLU A 58 0.47 10.09 -16.04
N SER A 59 -0.17 8.91 -16.10
CA SER A 59 -1.64 8.79 -16.16
C SER A 59 -2.26 8.04 -14.98
N HIS A 60 -1.45 7.28 -14.23
CA HIS A 60 -1.92 6.46 -13.14
C HIS A 60 -0.87 6.27 -12.04
N HIS A 61 -1.32 5.85 -10.87
CA HIS A 61 -0.47 5.36 -9.79
C HIS A 61 -0.72 3.87 -9.58
N GLN A 62 0.36 3.10 -9.57
CA GLN A 62 0.33 1.71 -9.15
C GLN A 62 0.67 1.62 -7.66
N LEU A 63 -0.20 0.97 -6.90
CA LEU A 63 0.00 0.72 -5.48
C LEU A 63 0.20 -0.77 -5.25
N PHE A 64 1.18 -1.08 -4.41
CA PHE A 64 1.46 -2.42 -3.89
C PHE A 64 1.34 -2.39 -2.38
N ILE A 65 0.60 -3.34 -1.82
CA ILE A 65 0.30 -3.42 -0.38
C ILE A 65 0.71 -4.79 0.12
N ILE A 66 1.57 -4.80 1.13
CA ILE A 66 1.93 -5.96 1.93
C ILE A 66 1.43 -5.68 3.34
N ALA A 67 0.89 -6.71 3.98
CA ALA A 67 0.55 -6.69 5.40
C ALA A 67 1.01 -8.01 5.99
N ASP A 68 1.24 -8.04 7.29
CA ASP A 68 1.60 -9.26 8.03
C ASP A 68 0.66 -10.44 7.74
N LYS A 69 -0.65 -10.17 7.61
CA LYS A 69 -1.64 -11.20 7.24
C LYS A 69 -1.48 -11.78 5.83
N PHE A 70 -0.77 -11.11 4.92
CA PHE A 70 -0.49 -11.59 3.56
C PHE A 70 0.84 -12.35 3.44
N LEU A 71 1.70 -12.30 4.47
CA LEU A 71 3.06 -12.84 4.41
C LEU A 71 3.12 -14.37 4.25
N LYS A 72 2.09 -15.11 4.67
CA LYS A 72 2.07 -16.57 4.56
C LYS A 72 2.24 -17.05 3.11
N ASP A 73 1.84 -16.23 2.15
CA ASP A 73 1.93 -16.56 0.72
C ASP A 73 3.06 -15.80 0.01
N GLY A 74 3.82 -14.94 0.72
CA GLY A 74 4.77 -14.00 0.09
C GLY A 74 4.09 -13.01 -0.87
N LEU A 75 2.77 -12.86 -0.76
CA LEU A 75 1.95 -12.11 -1.72
C LEU A 75 1.77 -10.66 -1.26
N TYR A 76 2.00 -9.73 -2.18
CA TYR A 76 1.41 -8.40 -2.11
C TYR A 76 0.08 -8.37 -2.88
N LYS A 77 -0.83 -7.52 -2.44
CA LYS A 77 -2.00 -7.11 -3.22
C LYS A 77 -1.67 -5.82 -3.96
N SER A 78 -2.16 -5.67 -5.18
CA SER A 78 -1.90 -4.46 -5.96
C SER A 78 -3.15 -3.90 -6.61
N PHE A 79 -3.15 -2.60 -6.88
CA PHE A 79 -4.16 -1.94 -7.69
C PHE A 79 -3.63 -0.66 -8.33
N CYS A 80 -4.23 -0.34 -9.48
CA CYS A 80 -4.01 0.88 -10.22
C CYS A 80 -5.10 1.90 -9.88
N ILE A 81 -4.74 3.19 -9.92
CA ILE A 81 -5.62 4.34 -9.76
C ILE A 81 -5.26 5.34 -10.84
N LYS A 82 -6.22 5.78 -11.64
CA LYS A 82 -5.97 6.87 -12.60
C LYS A 82 -5.75 8.17 -11.85
N ASN A 83 -4.90 9.05 -12.37
CA ASN A 83 -4.61 10.34 -11.74
C ASN A 83 -5.88 11.21 -11.63
N THR A 84 -6.82 11.05 -12.56
CA THR A 84 -8.14 11.71 -12.56
C THR A 84 -9.10 11.19 -11.47
N GLU A 85 -8.77 10.07 -10.83
CA GLU A 85 -9.59 9.38 -9.82
C GLU A 85 -8.92 9.42 -8.43
N LEU A 86 -7.89 10.25 -8.24
CA LEU A 86 -7.18 10.42 -6.98
C LEU A 86 -8.06 11.11 -5.94
N ASP A 87 -8.81 10.31 -5.19
CA ASP A 87 -9.61 10.76 -4.06
C ASP A 87 -9.24 9.99 -2.78
N ASN A 88 -9.00 10.73 -1.70
CA ASN A 88 -8.57 10.15 -0.42
C ASN A 88 -9.61 9.18 0.17
N THR A 89 -10.90 9.42 -0.05
CA THR A 89 -11.98 8.57 0.47
C THR A 89 -12.02 7.25 -0.30
N LEU A 90 -12.05 7.32 -1.63
CA LEU A 90 -12.04 6.16 -2.51
C LEU A 90 -10.81 5.28 -2.28
N ILE A 91 -9.62 5.89 -2.20
CA ILE A 91 -8.37 5.19 -1.92
C ILE A 91 -8.44 4.51 -0.54
N SER A 92 -8.89 5.23 0.49
CA SER A 92 -8.99 4.66 1.83
C SER A 92 -9.96 3.49 1.91
N ASN A 93 -11.12 3.57 1.24
CA ASN A 93 -12.10 2.48 1.18
C ASN A 93 -11.54 1.26 0.45
N LYS A 94 -10.80 1.48 -0.65
CA LYS A 94 -10.15 0.39 -1.39
C LYS A 94 -9.06 -0.30 -0.56
N ILE A 95 -8.25 0.47 0.17
CA ILE A 95 -7.25 -0.08 1.10
C ILE A 95 -7.93 -0.85 2.24
N LYS A 96 -8.98 -0.28 2.85
CA LYS A 96 -9.79 -0.94 3.88
C LYS A 96 -10.35 -2.28 3.40
N GLY A 97 -10.94 -2.32 2.20
CA GLY A 97 -11.42 -3.57 1.59
C GLY A 97 -10.33 -4.60 1.31
N ILE A 98 -9.12 -4.19 0.89
CA ILE A 98 -7.98 -5.10 0.72
C ILE A 98 -7.51 -5.64 2.08
N LEU A 99 -7.43 -4.76 3.08
CA LEU A 99 -6.99 -5.08 4.43
C LEU A 99 -8.10 -5.70 5.29
N GLU A 100 -9.32 -5.81 4.79
CA GLU A 100 -10.51 -6.35 5.49
C GLU A 100 -10.71 -5.70 6.87
N ILE A 101 -10.62 -4.35 6.91
CA ILE A 101 -10.84 -3.49 8.09
C ILE A 101 -11.83 -2.37 7.79
#